data_AF-A0A7J7I1Y7-F1
#
_entry.id   AF-A0A7J7I1Y7-F1
#
_cell.length_a   1.000
_cell.length_b   1.000
_cell.length_c   1.000
_cell.angle_alpha   90.00
_cell.angle_beta   90.00
_cell.angle_gamma   90.00
#
_symmetry.space_group_name_H-M   'P 1'
#
loop_
_entity.id
_entity.type
_entity.pdbx_description
1 polymer ?
#
loop_
_entity_poly.entity_id
_entity_poly.type
_entity_poly.pdbx_seq_one_letter_code
_entity_poly.pdbx_strand_id
1 'polypeptide(L)'
;MVYLVSVEFMIYWVHRELHDIKPLYKYLHATHHIYNKQNTLSPFAGLAFHPLDGVLQALPHVIALFLVPMHFKTHIFLVFLELLWTVNIHDCINAKLWPVMGAGYHTVHHITYCHNYGHFTIWMDWMFGTLCYPTDDDESKNM
;
A
#
# COMPACT_ATOMS: atom_id res chain seq x y z
N MET A 1 15.89 1.75 10.32
CA MET A 1 14.84 2.75 10.58
C MET A 1 14.82 3.85 9.52
N VAL A 2 15.90 4.62 9.32
CA VAL A 2 15.94 5.70 8.30
C VAL A 2 15.53 5.23 6.90
N TYR A 3 16.05 4.09 6.44
CA TYR A 3 15.66 3.51 5.14
C TYR A 3 14.14 3.29 5.01
N LEU A 4 13.50 2.66 6.01
CA LEU A 4 12.07 2.35 5.98
C LEU A 4 11.23 3.63 6.02
N VAL A 5 11.65 4.65 6.77
CA VAL A 5 10.99 5.96 6.80
C VAL A 5 11.09 6.65 5.43
N SER A 6 12.25 6.59 4.77
CA SER A 6 12.40 7.13 3.42
C SER A 6 11.52 6.40 2.40
N VAL A 7 11.47 5.06 2.47
CA VAL A 7 10.63 4.22 1.60
C VAL A 7 9.16 4.55 1.82
N GLU A 8 8.69 4.58 3.06
CA GLU A 8 7.34 4.94 3.45
C GLU A 8 6.91 6.31 2.87
N PHE A 9 7.77 7.31 3.03
CA PHE A 9 7.50 8.65 2.50
C PHE A 9 7.37 8.64 0.97
N MET A 10 8.30 7.98 0.27
CA MET A 10 8.30 7.94 -1.19
C MET A 10 7.16 7.10 -1.76
N ILE A 11 6.84 5.95 -1.15
CA ILE A 11 5.72 5.10 -1.59
C ILE A 11 4.39 5.83 -1.42
N TYR A 12 4.16 6.52 -0.31
CA TYR A 12 2.95 7.31 -0.11
C TYR A 12 2.70 8.25 -1.29
N TRP A 13 3.73 8.97 -1.75
CA TRP A 13 3.59 9.90 -2.88
C TRP A 13 3.40 9.19 -4.20
N VAL A 14 4.19 8.15 -4.49
CA VAL A 14 3.99 7.35 -5.71
C VAL A 14 2.57 6.80 -5.78
N HIS A 15 2.09 6.22 -4.69
CA HIS A 15 0.78 5.63 -4.59
C HIS A 15 -0.32 6.68 -4.76
N ARG A 16 -0.20 7.81 -4.07
CA ARG A 16 -1.14 8.93 -4.23
C ARG A 16 -1.15 9.49 -5.66
N GLU A 17 0.02 9.66 -6.28
CA GLU A 17 0.13 10.14 -7.67
C GLU A 17 -0.47 9.14 -8.67
N LEU A 18 -0.35 7.83 -8.42
CA LEU A 18 -1.03 6.79 -9.22
C LEU A 18 -2.55 6.96 -9.19
N HIS A 19 -3.13 7.53 -8.14
CA HIS A 19 -4.56 7.89 -8.07
C HIS A 19 -4.86 9.28 -8.64
N ASP A 20 -4.12 10.29 -8.23
CA ASP A 20 -4.41 11.70 -8.53
C ASP A 20 -4.18 12.02 -10.01
N ILE A 21 -3.19 11.38 -10.65
CA ILE A 21 -2.86 11.61 -12.05
C ILE A 21 -3.70 10.68 -12.94
N LYS A 22 -4.77 11.22 -13.54
CA LYS A 22 -5.74 10.49 -14.38
C LYS A 22 -5.17 9.43 -15.33
N PRO A 23 -4.14 9.70 -16.16
CA PRO A 23 -3.57 8.66 -17.02
C PRO A 23 -2.89 7.53 -16.23
N LEU A 24 -2.20 7.84 -15.13
CA LEU A 24 -1.57 6.81 -14.30
C LEU A 24 -2.63 5.89 -13.69
N TYR A 25 -3.69 6.46 -13.14
CA TYR A 25 -4.80 5.68 -12.61
C TYR A 25 -5.42 4.80 -13.70
N LYS A 26 -5.87 5.42 -14.80
CA LYS A 26 -6.64 4.73 -15.85
C LYS A 26 -5.87 3.57 -16.49
N TYR A 27 -4.58 3.74 -16.74
CA TYR A 27 -3.80 2.78 -17.52
C TYR A 27 -2.95 1.84 -16.68
N LEU A 28 -2.58 2.23 -15.45
CA LEU A 28 -1.68 1.44 -14.60
C LEU A 28 -2.45 0.89 -13.39
N HIS A 29 -3.01 1.78 -12.58
CA HIS A 29 -3.47 1.44 -11.24
C HIS A 29 -4.91 0.91 -11.16
N ALA A 30 -5.74 1.23 -12.15
CA ALA A 30 -7.11 0.72 -12.23
C ALA A 30 -7.17 -0.81 -12.29
N THR A 31 -6.13 -1.46 -12.82
CA THR A 31 -5.99 -2.93 -12.84
C THR A 31 -5.82 -3.52 -11.45
N HIS A 32 -5.14 -2.80 -10.57
CA HIS A 32 -5.01 -3.20 -9.18
C HIS A 32 -6.35 -3.08 -8.43
N HIS A 33 -7.09 -2.00 -8.68
CA HIS A 33 -8.38 -1.75 -8.03
C HIS A 33 -9.61 -2.40 -8.69
N ILE A 34 -9.43 -3.35 -9.61
CA ILE A 34 -10.59 -4.13 -10.09
C ILE A 34 -11.18 -4.96 -8.94
N TYR A 35 -10.35 -5.28 -7.93
CA TYR A 35 -10.71 -5.99 -6.70
C TYR A 35 -11.24 -5.04 -5.61
N ASN A 36 -12.21 -4.21 -5.95
CA ASN A 36 -12.75 -3.14 -5.10
C ASN A 36 -13.87 -3.56 -4.13
N LYS A 37 -14.19 -4.86 -4.09
CA LYS A 37 -15.14 -5.43 -3.13
C LYS A 37 -14.41 -6.36 -2.19
N GLN A 38 -14.78 -6.35 -0.93
CA GLN A 38 -14.15 -7.21 0.09
C GLN A 38 -14.18 -8.70 -0.28
N ASN A 39 -15.24 -9.17 -0.95
CA ASN A 39 -15.33 -10.56 -1.43
C ASN A 39 -14.49 -10.88 -2.68
N THR A 40 -13.93 -9.86 -3.33
CA THR A 40 -13.03 -9.99 -4.48
C THR A 40 -11.58 -9.65 -4.13
N LEU A 41 -11.38 -8.89 -3.04
CA LEU A 41 -10.08 -8.57 -2.48
C LEU A 41 -9.52 -9.83 -1.80
N SER A 42 -8.29 -10.17 -2.12
CA SER A 42 -7.63 -11.37 -1.60
C SER A 42 -6.12 -11.15 -1.57
N PRO A 43 -5.36 -12.00 -0.86
CA PRO A 43 -3.90 -11.90 -0.83
C PRO A 43 -3.25 -11.90 -2.23
N PHE A 44 -3.90 -12.52 -3.22
CA PHE A 44 -3.44 -12.50 -4.62
C PHE A 44 -3.66 -11.16 -5.33
N ALA A 45 -4.69 -10.40 -4.94
CA ALA A 45 -4.93 -9.05 -5.47
C ALA A 45 -3.76 -8.12 -5.13
N GLY A 46 -3.10 -8.34 -3.99
CA GLY A 46 -1.89 -7.63 -3.61
C GLY A 46 -0.70 -7.84 -4.54
N LEU A 47 -0.74 -8.80 -5.48
CA LEU A 47 0.28 -8.99 -6.51
C LEU A 47 -0.23 -8.73 -7.93
N ALA A 48 -1.51 -8.39 -8.07
CA ALA A 48 -2.18 -8.21 -9.35
C ALA A 48 -2.02 -6.78 -9.87
N PHE A 49 -0.78 -6.38 -10.14
CA PHE A 49 -0.45 -5.06 -10.69
C PHE A 49 -0.25 -5.10 -12.21
N HIS A 50 -0.50 -3.97 -12.86
CA HIS A 50 0.15 -3.71 -14.15
C HIS A 50 1.67 -3.70 -13.94
N PRO A 51 2.51 -4.30 -14.82
CA PRO A 51 3.96 -4.37 -14.58
C PRO A 51 4.62 -3.02 -14.28
N LEU A 52 4.21 -1.95 -14.97
CA LEU A 52 4.72 -0.60 -14.69
C LEU A 52 4.25 -0.02 -13.36
N ASP A 53 3.06 -0.39 -12.88
CA ASP A 53 2.58 -0.01 -11.56
C ASP A 53 3.47 -0.62 -10.47
N GLY A 54 3.72 -1.93 -10.57
CA GLY A 54 4.64 -2.63 -9.67
C GLY A 54 6.06 -2.05 -9.68
N VAL A 55 6.58 -1.65 -10.86
CA VAL A 55 7.88 -0.98 -10.97
C VAL A 55 7.86 0.37 -10.25
N LEU A 56 6.82 1.19 -10.44
CA LEU A 56 6.70 2.49 -9.80
C LEU A 56 6.65 2.35 -8.27
N GLN A 57 5.86 1.40 -7.75
CA GLN A 57 5.78 1.15 -6.30
C GLN A 57 7.06 0.55 -5.71
N ALA A 58 7.83 -0.21 -6.49
CA ALA A 58 9.14 -0.73 -6.05
C ALA A 58 10.28 0.29 -6.14
N LEU A 59 10.19 1.28 -7.04
CA LEU A 59 11.24 2.27 -7.30
C LEU A 59 11.75 3.01 -6.04
N PRO A 60 10.89 3.42 -5.08
CA PRO A 60 11.30 3.95 -3.78
C PRO A 60 12.38 3.15 -3.05
N HIS A 61 12.33 1.82 -3.10
CA HIS A 61 13.30 0.95 -2.44
C HIS A 61 14.70 1.11 -3.05
N VAL A 62 14.78 1.28 -4.37
CA VAL A 62 16.04 1.47 -5.09
C VAL A 62 16.57 2.89 -4.89
N ILE A 63 15.70 3.91 -4.97
CA ILE A 63 16.07 5.30 -4.72
C ILE A 63 16.61 5.49 -3.29
N ALA A 64 15.99 4.83 -2.30
CA ALA A 64 16.40 4.89 -0.90
C ALA A 64 17.86 4.44 -0.68
N LEU A 65 18.41 3.56 -1.53
CA LEU A 65 19.81 3.12 -1.42
C LEU A 65 20.83 4.22 -1.69
N PHE A 66 20.47 5.23 -2.49
CA PHE A 66 21.33 6.41 -2.72
C PHE A 66 21.35 7.36 -1.53
N LEU A 67 20.31 7.31 -0.67
CA LEU A 67 20.20 8.14 0.53
C LEU A 67 20.76 7.41 1.76
N VAL A 68 20.53 6.10 1.85
CA VAL A 68 20.90 5.26 2.98
C VAL A 68 21.67 4.04 2.46
N PRO A 69 23.01 4.04 2.55
CA PRO A 69 23.81 2.90 2.17
C PRO A 69 23.39 1.66 2.96
N MET A 70 23.13 0.56 2.26
CA MET A 70 22.68 -0.69 2.86
C MET A 70 23.39 -1.88 2.20
N HIS A 71 23.71 -2.91 2.99
CA HIS A 71 24.19 -4.17 2.45
C HIS A 71 23.16 -4.80 1.52
N PHE A 72 23.61 -5.27 0.35
CA PHE A 72 22.74 -5.87 -0.67
C PHE A 72 21.84 -6.98 -0.11
N LYS A 73 22.38 -7.88 0.72
CA LYS A 73 21.59 -8.97 1.33
C LYS A 73 20.46 -8.45 2.22
N THR A 74 20.71 -7.40 2.99
CA THR A 74 19.69 -6.76 3.83
C THR A 74 18.60 -6.13 2.98
N HIS A 75 18.99 -5.44 1.90
CA HIS A 75 18.02 -4.85 0.97
C HIS A 75 17.11 -5.90 0.34
N ILE A 76 17.69 -7.00 -0.20
CA ILE A 76 16.90 -8.10 -0.78
C ILE A 76 15.99 -8.75 0.27
N PHE A 77 16.46 -8.94 1.50
CA PHE A 77 15.63 -9.46 2.59
C PHE A 77 14.45 -8.54 2.91
N LEU A 78 14.66 -7.23 2.96
CA LEU A 78 13.58 -6.26 3.18
C LEU A 78 12.59 -6.24 2.02
N VAL A 79 13.04 -6.35 0.77
CA VAL A 79 12.16 -6.46 -0.42
C VAL A 79 11.37 -7.78 -0.40
N PHE A 80 11.92 -8.86 0.16
CA PHE A 80 11.15 -10.08 0.39
C PHE A 80 10.08 -9.90 1.48
N LEU A 81 10.42 -9.24 2.59
CA LEU A 81 9.42 -8.92 3.63
C LEU A 81 8.34 -7.98 3.09
N GLU A 82 8.71 -7.07 2.20
CA GLU A 82 7.78 -6.21 1.47
C GLU A 82 6.76 -7.01 0.69
N LEU A 83 7.20 -8.02 -0.07
CA LEU A 83 6.28 -8.91 -0.78
C LEU A 83 5.27 -9.58 0.17
N LEU A 84 5.72 -10.05 1.34
CA LEU A 84 4.84 -10.64 2.35
C LEU A 84 3.88 -9.60 2.94
N TRP A 85 4.37 -8.37 3.14
CA TRP A 85 3.58 -7.25 3.60
C TRP A 85 2.47 -6.90 2.62
N THR A 86 2.78 -6.75 1.33
CA THR A 86 1.80 -6.47 0.28
C THR A 86 0.70 -7.54 0.25
N VAL A 87 1.07 -8.81 0.37
CA VAL A 87 0.10 -9.93 0.43
C VAL A 87 -0.76 -9.84 1.70
N ASN A 88 -0.16 -9.53 2.85
CA ASN A 88 -0.87 -9.44 4.13
C ASN A 88 -1.88 -8.29 4.17
N ILE A 89 -1.56 -7.10 3.68
CA ILE A 89 -2.51 -5.98 3.72
C ILE A 89 -3.71 -6.16 2.75
N HIS A 90 -3.73 -7.21 1.94
CA HIS A 90 -4.85 -7.56 1.05
C HIS A 90 -5.65 -8.79 1.55
N ASP A 91 -5.32 -9.34 2.70
CA ASP A 91 -5.96 -10.55 3.22
C ASP A 91 -7.36 -10.31 3.82
N CYS A 92 -7.79 -9.05 3.91
CA CYS A 92 -9.05 -8.60 4.49
C CYS A 92 -9.21 -8.90 6.01
N ILE A 93 -8.14 -9.27 6.71
CA ILE A 93 -8.14 -9.56 8.15
C ILE A 93 -7.64 -8.32 8.90
N ASN A 94 -8.58 -7.54 9.44
CA ASN A 94 -8.25 -6.35 10.21
C ASN A 94 -7.70 -6.71 11.60
N ALA A 95 -6.38 -6.61 11.77
CA ALA A 95 -5.71 -6.87 13.04
C ALA A 95 -5.94 -5.78 14.12
N LYS A 96 -6.60 -4.66 13.79
CA LYS A 96 -6.87 -3.53 14.69
C LYS A 96 -5.62 -3.00 15.42
N LEU A 97 -4.46 -3.05 14.76
CA LEU A 97 -3.17 -2.64 15.31
C LEU A 97 -2.86 -1.18 14.96
N TRP A 98 -2.86 -0.29 15.95
CA TRP A 98 -2.42 1.09 15.77
C TRP A 98 -0.91 1.21 16.03
N PRO A 99 -0.13 1.96 15.21
CA PRO A 99 -0.49 2.79 14.05
C PRO A 99 -0.21 2.12 12.69
N VAL A 100 -0.53 0.84 12.52
CA VAL A 100 -0.11 0.03 11.36
C VAL A 100 -1.12 0.13 10.22
N MET A 101 -0.63 0.30 8.99
CA MET A 101 -1.44 0.30 7.75
C MET A 101 -1.82 -1.14 7.36
N GLY A 102 -2.61 -1.80 8.21
CA GLY A 102 -3.04 -3.18 8.00
C GLY A 102 -4.18 -3.33 6.99
N ALA A 103 -4.65 -4.56 6.82
CA ALA A 103 -5.66 -4.90 5.82
C ALA A 103 -6.97 -4.11 5.92
N GLY A 104 -7.40 -3.71 7.13
CA GLY A 104 -8.60 -2.89 7.29
C GLY A 104 -8.49 -1.54 6.56
N TYR A 105 -7.39 -0.81 6.76
CA TYR A 105 -7.17 0.49 6.11
C TYR A 105 -6.99 0.34 4.59
N HIS A 106 -6.26 -0.68 4.16
CA HIS A 106 -6.03 -0.92 2.74
C HIS A 106 -7.30 -1.39 2.02
N THR A 107 -8.20 -2.09 2.71
CA THR A 107 -9.52 -2.43 2.17
C THR A 107 -10.38 -1.18 1.96
N VAL A 108 -10.40 -0.25 2.93
CA VAL A 108 -11.05 1.06 2.78
C VAL A 108 -10.47 1.84 1.59
N HIS A 109 -9.16 1.74 1.36
CA HIS A 109 -8.51 2.32 0.20
C HIS A 109 -9.04 1.74 -1.12
N HIS A 110 -9.09 0.41 -1.27
CA HIS A 110 -9.65 -0.25 -2.45
C HIS A 110 -11.12 0.08 -2.73
N ILE A 111 -11.89 0.40 -1.70
CA ILE A 111 -13.31 0.77 -1.80
C ILE A 111 -13.48 2.25 -2.16
N THR A 112 -12.70 3.14 -1.55
CA THR A 112 -12.90 4.59 -1.65
C THR A 112 -12.02 5.27 -2.69
N TYR A 113 -10.91 4.65 -3.08
CA TYR A 113 -9.93 5.16 -4.06
C TYR A 113 -9.24 6.48 -3.71
N CYS A 114 -9.58 7.11 -2.58
CA CYS A 114 -9.11 8.45 -2.24
C CYS A 114 -8.54 8.59 -0.82
N HIS A 115 -8.35 7.48 -0.11
CA HIS A 115 -7.85 7.45 1.27
C HIS A 115 -6.80 6.36 1.47
N ASN A 116 -6.03 6.46 2.55
CA ASN A 116 -5.11 5.43 3.06
C ASN A 116 -4.06 4.96 2.04
N TYR A 117 -3.22 5.88 1.55
CA TYR A 117 -2.14 5.61 0.59
C TYR A 117 -0.84 5.14 1.24
N GLY A 118 -0.71 5.27 2.55
CA GLY A 118 0.45 4.88 3.33
C GLY A 118 0.80 3.41 3.17
N HIS A 119 2.02 3.07 3.56
CA HIS A 119 2.60 1.78 3.18
C HIS A 119 2.65 0.81 4.35
N PHE A 120 3.43 1.12 5.37
CA PHE A 120 3.52 0.35 6.62
C PHE A 120 2.69 0.96 7.75
N THR A 121 2.52 2.28 7.77
CA THR A 121 1.92 2.99 8.90
C THR A 121 0.98 4.10 8.46
N ILE A 122 0.07 4.50 9.34
CA ILE A 122 -0.98 5.50 9.01
C ILE A 122 -0.51 6.96 9.07
N TRP A 123 0.74 7.21 9.47
CA TRP A 123 1.23 8.55 9.79
C TRP A 123 1.27 9.51 8.59
N MET A 124 1.59 9.02 7.38
CA MET A 124 1.57 9.85 6.17
C MET A 124 0.13 10.28 5.86
N ASP A 125 -0.82 9.34 5.89
CA ASP A 125 -2.22 9.66 5.70
C ASP A 125 -2.77 10.62 6.76
N TRP A 126 -2.34 10.46 8.01
CA TRP A 126 -2.68 11.39 9.08
C TRP A 126 -2.10 12.79 8.80
N MET A 127 -0.83 12.88 8.41
CA MET A 127 -0.12 14.13 8.16
C MET A 127 -0.68 14.90 6.95
N PHE A 128 -1.09 14.18 5.91
CA PHE A 128 -1.57 14.76 4.65
C PHE A 128 -3.08 14.75 4.49
N GLY A 129 -3.82 14.35 5.53
CA GLY A 129 -5.29 14.43 5.59
C GLY A 129 -6.01 13.42 4.71
N THR A 130 -5.40 12.28 4.41
CA THR A 130 -5.98 11.18 3.60
C THR A 130 -6.37 9.96 4.44
N LEU A 131 -6.29 10.05 5.77
CA LEU A 131 -6.61 8.95 6.68
C LEU A 131 -8.12 8.74 6.81
N CYS A 132 -8.57 7.51 6.55
CA CYS A 132 -9.92 7.04 6.81
C CYS A 132 -9.87 5.75 7.63
N TYR A 133 -10.44 5.77 8.84
CA TYR A 133 -10.43 4.61 9.73
C TYR A 133 -11.44 3.54 9.26
N PRO A 134 -11.07 2.25 9.27
CA PRO A 134 -12.03 1.17 9.04
C PRO A 134 -13.07 1.14 10.17
N THR A 135 -14.34 0.94 9.82
CA THR A 135 -15.47 0.86 10.77
C THR A 135 -15.92 -0.58 10.98
N ASP A 136 -16.57 -0.89 12.10
CA ASP A 136 -17.10 -2.24 12.35
C ASP A 136 -18.24 -2.61 11.36
N ASP A 137 -18.86 -1.63 10.69
CA ASP A 137 -19.82 -1.86 9.59
C ASP A 137 -19.14 -2.36 8.31
N ASP A 138 -17.88 -1.97 8.11
CA ASP A 138 -17.04 -2.52 7.06
C ASP A 138 -16.68 -3.98 7.38
N GLU A 139 -16.75 -4.40 8.66
CA GLU A 139 -16.60 -5.78 9.12
C GLU A 139 -17.91 -6.60 9.05
N SER A 140 -19.07 -5.98 9.31
CA SER A 140 -20.38 -6.68 9.43
C SER A 140 -21.06 -7.01 8.10
N LYS A 141 -20.74 -6.31 7.01
CA LYS A 141 -21.12 -6.70 5.64
C LYS A 141 -20.37 -7.95 5.14
N ASN A 142 -19.54 -8.57 5.98
CA ASN A 142 -18.68 -9.72 5.68
C ASN A 142 -19.15 -11.04 6.31
N MET A 143 -20.38 -11.13 6.82
CA MET A 143 -21.07 -12.40 7.15
C MET A 143 -22.29 -12.59 6.25
#